data_AF-A0A2W7B9M6-F1
#
_entry.id   AF-A0A2W7B9M6-F1
#
_cell.length_a   1.000
_cell.length_b   1.000
_cell.length_c   1.000
_cell.angle_alpha   90.00
_cell.angle_beta   90.00
_cell.angle_gamma   90.00
#
_symmetry.space_group_name_H-M   'P 1'
#
loop_
_entity.id
_entity.type
_entity.pdbx_description
1 polymer ?
#
loop_
_entity_poly.entity_id
_entity_poly.type
_entity_poly.pdbx_seq_one_letter_code
_entity_poly.pdbx_strand_id
1 'polypeptide(L)'
;LYSHPAQLEDNRDCVLCMTCLKACPHRSVEVNLRPPGIELWTTHIPRSYEVALLFLLLNNIFLRRLPEINFEWGLHLNFEKFTLHSLAAMLALSVPILIPLLAQQIIKLFSTGKRTTFLELAYGYLPLVLAGNLAHYLRLGLGEAGTIIPLTLATFGLSAQNLPVLIAHPAVVAFLQGSVLILGVICSLILTQKIARQPFTLLIPQHLANLTLASLMWMVIVGY
;
A
#
# COMPACT_ATOMS: atom_id res chain seq x y z
N LEU A 1 -1.09 14.85 21.73
CA LEU A 1 -0.73 16.29 21.79
C LEU A 1 -2.01 17.11 21.88
N TYR A 2 -1.94 18.34 22.39
CA TYR A 2 -2.93 19.38 22.11
C TYR A 2 -2.25 20.46 21.28
N SER A 3 -2.46 20.44 19.97
CA SER A 3 -1.86 21.40 19.03
C SER A 3 -2.84 22.51 18.72
N HIS A 4 -2.42 23.78 18.83
CA HIS A 4 -3.26 24.91 18.40
C HIS A 4 -3.34 24.93 16.85
N PRO A 5 -4.48 25.30 16.21
CA PRO A 5 -4.59 25.26 14.75
C PRO A 5 -3.51 26.06 14.01
N ALA A 6 -3.09 27.20 14.56
CA ALA A 6 -2.02 28.02 13.99
C ALA A 6 -0.60 27.43 14.14
N GLN A 7 -0.46 26.24 14.74
CA GLN A 7 0.78 25.47 14.88
C GLN A 7 0.77 24.19 14.01
N LEU A 8 -0.29 23.96 13.23
CA LEU A 8 -0.39 22.79 12.33
C LEU A 8 0.25 23.10 10.97
N GLU A 9 1.49 22.67 10.79
CA GLU A 9 2.17 22.68 9.48
C GLU A 9 1.60 21.60 8.54
N ASP A 10 1.39 20.40 9.09
CA ASP A 10 0.87 19.21 8.44
C ASP A 10 -0.56 18.86 8.90
N ASN A 11 -1.22 17.94 8.18
CA ASN A 11 -2.54 17.41 8.56
C ASN A 11 -2.46 16.16 9.45
N ARG A 12 -1.26 15.73 9.87
CA ARG A 12 -0.98 14.43 10.51
C ARG A 12 -1.53 14.34 11.93
N ASP A 13 -1.52 15.46 12.67
CA ASP A 13 -2.09 15.56 14.02
C ASP A 13 -3.54 16.09 14.03
N CYS A 14 -4.17 16.32 12.86
CA CYS A 14 -5.53 16.84 12.75
C CYS A 14 -6.56 15.72 12.52
N VAL A 15 -7.44 15.48 13.51
CA VAL A 15 -8.50 14.45 13.43
C VAL A 15 -9.85 14.97 12.90
N LEU A 16 -9.88 16.16 12.28
CA LEU A 16 -11.07 16.81 11.70
C LEU A 16 -12.31 16.91 12.63
N CYS A 17 -12.13 16.90 13.96
CA CYS A 17 -13.23 16.96 14.93
C CYS A 17 -13.97 18.31 15.02
N MET A 18 -13.44 19.36 14.36
CA MET A 18 -13.99 20.73 14.31
C MET A 18 -14.19 21.44 15.66
N THR A 19 -13.67 20.90 16.78
CA THR A 19 -13.69 21.56 18.09
C THR A 19 -13.00 22.92 18.07
N CYS A 20 -11.88 23.03 17.36
CA CYS A 20 -11.15 24.29 17.16
C CYS A 20 -11.98 25.37 16.44
N LEU A 21 -12.74 24.98 15.41
CA LEU A 21 -13.63 25.88 14.67
C LEU A 21 -14.79 26.36 15.57
N LYS A 22 -15.40 25.45 16.34
CA LYS A 22 -16.49 25.76 17.27
C LYS A 22 -16.06 26.62 18.47
N ALA A 23 -14.82 26.47 18.93
CA ALA A 23 -14.29 27.17 20.09
C ALA A 23 -13.70 28.57 19.79
N CYS A 24 -13.51 28.93 18.51
CA CYS A 24 -12.89 30.20 18.14
C CYS A 24 -13.90 31.38 18.19
N PRO A 25 -13.80 32.32 19.16
CA PRO A 25 -14.79 33.40 19.30
C PRO A 25 -14.77 34.38 18.12
N HIS A 26 -13.60 34.57 17.50
CA HIS A 26 -13.40 35.48 16.36
C HIS A 26 -13.53 34.78 15.00
N ARG A 27 -13.92 33.49 14.96
CA ARG A 27 -14.08 32.68 13.73
C ARG A 27 -12.85 32.64 12.81
N SER A 28 -11.65 32.88 13.35
CA SER A 28 -10.39 33.03 12.61
C SER A 28 -9.75 31.70 12.18
N VAL A 29 -10.49 30.58 12.26
CA VAL A 29 -10.03 29.23 11.89
C VAL A 29 -10.81 28.80 10.66
N GLU A 30 -10.14 28.45 9.58
CA GLU A 30 -10.74 28.05 8.31
C GLU A 30 -10.30 26.65 7.87
N VAL A 31 -11.25 25.84 7.38
CA VAL A 31 -10.97 24.47 6.91
C VAL A 31 -10.51 24.52 5.45
N ASN A 32 -9.19 24.56 5.27
CA ASN A 32 -8.55 24.62 3.96
C ASN A 32 -8.26 23.20 3.42
N LEU A 33 -9.12 22.72 2.51
CA LEU A 33 -8.99 21.39 1.89
C LEU A 33 -7.80 21.34 0.92
N ARG A 34 -6.87 20.41 1.16
CA ARG A 34 -5.73 20.10 0.27
C ARG A 34 -6.01 18.83 -0.54
N PRO A 35 -5.65 18.75 -1.84
CA PRO A 35 -5.76 17.49 -2.59
C PRO A 35 -4.95 16.36 -1.95
N PRO A 36 -5.48 15.12 -1.86
CA PRO A 36 -4.79 14.04 -1.17
C PRO A 36 -3.42 13.75 -1.80
N GLY A 37 -2.39 13.62 -0.96
CA GLY A 37 -1.02 13.33 -1.38
C GLY A 37 -0.20 14.53 -1.88
N ILE A 38 -0.77 15.73 -2.05
CA ILE A 38 -0.04 16.91 -2.57
C ILE A 38 1.24 17.23 -1.77
N GLU A 39 1.20 16.99 -0.46
CA GLU A 39 2.29 17.27 0.47
C GLU A 39 3.53 16.41 0.15
N LEU A 40 3.34 15.15 -0.31
CA LEU A 40 4.39 14.15 -0.55
C LEU A 40 5.50 14.60 -1.49
N TRP A 41 5.21 15.50 -2.44
CA TRP A 41 6.19 16.05 -3.38
C TRP A 41 6.40 17.56 -3.28
N THR A 42 5.78 18.23 -2.29
CA THR A 42 5.85 19.69 -2.10
C THR A 42 6.49 20.07 -0.77
N THR A 43 5.94 19.63 0.36
CA THR A 43 6.30 20.07 1.72
C THR A 43 6.67 18.92 2.67
N HIS A 44 6.50 17.67 2.28
CA HIS A 44 6.68 16.52 3.16
C HIS A 44 8.12 16.36 3.66
N ILE A 45 8.25 16.13 4.97
CA ILE A 45 9.53 15.84 5.63
C ILE A 45 9.62 14.32 5.82
N PRO A 46 10.57 13.63 5.16
CA PRO A 46 10.64 12.17 5.16
C PRO A 46 11.09 11.61 6.52
N ARG A 47 10.41 10.58 7.03
CA ARG A 47 10.63 10.01 8.37
C ARG A 47 10.77 8.49 8.31
N SER A 48 11.75 7.96 9.06
CA SER A 48 12.13 6.53 9.03
C SER A 48 11.01 5.58 9.45
N TYR A 49 10.20 5.94 10.46
CA TYR A 49 9.12 5.09 10.95
C TYR A 49 7.96 4.95 9.94
N GLU A 50 7.73 5.97 9.11
CA GLU A 50 6.69 5.95 8.06
C GLU A 50 7.13 5.06 6.89
N VAL A 51 8.42 5.15 6.53
CA VAL A 51 9.04 4.25 5.54
C VAL A 51 9.07 2.80 6.06
N ALA A 52 9.32 2.58 7.34
CA ALA A 52 9.25 1.26 7.96
C ALA A 52 7.82 0.69 7.94
N LEU A 53 6.80 1.51 8.26
CA LEU A 53 5.39 1.12 8.16
C LEU A 53 4.97 0.83 6.72
N LEU A 54 5.39 1.66 5.76
CA LEU A 54 5.15 1.45 4.33
C LEU A 54 5.69 0.09 3.87
N PHE A 55 6.92 -0.25 4.25
CA PHE A 55 7.49 -1.56 3.91
C PHE A 55 6.85 -2.71 4.71
N LEU A 56 6.42 -2.50 5.96
CA LEU A 56 5.64 -3.51 6.69
C LEU A 56 4.33 -3.83 5.95
N LEU A 57 3.61 -2.81 5.48
CA LEU A 57 2.38 -2.96 4.69
C LEU A 57 2.61 -3.57 3.29
N LEU A 58 3.78 -3.36 2.68
CA LEU A 58 4.21 -4.07 1.46
C LEU A 58 4.38 -5.57 1.73
N ASN A 59 5.19 -5.91 2.74
CA ASN A 59 5.53 -7.30 3.03
C ASN A 59 4.32 -8.10 3.57
N ASN A 60 3.34 -7.44 4.20
CA ASN A 60 2.13 -8.10 4.69
C ASN A 60 1.30 -8.75 3.57
N ILE A 61 1.37 -8.23 2.34
CA ILE A 61 0.74 -8.82 1.15
C ILE A 61 1.33 -10.21 0.87
N PHE A 62 2.67 -10.30 0.80
CA PHE A 62 3.39 -11.54 0.51
C PHE A 62 3.30 -12.54 1.67
N LEU A 63 3.37 -12.07 2.92
CA LEU A 63 3.26 -12.92 4.11
C LEU A 63 1.90 -13.63 4.21
N ARG A 64 0.80 -12.95 3.84
CA ARG A 64 -0.55 -13.55 3.76
C ARG A 64 -0.72 -14.56 2.63
N ARG A 65 0.23 -14.62 1.69
CA ARG A 65 0.15 -15.37 0.45
C ARG A 65 1.28 -16.40 0.29
N LEU A 66 1.93 -16.77 1.39
CA LEU A 66 2.95 -17.83 1.41
C LEU A 66 2.48 -19.17 0.80
N PRO A 67 1.23 -19.66 1.03
CA PRO A 67 0.73 -20.86 0.37
C PRO A 67 0.66 -20.73 -1.16
N GLU A 68 0.14 -19.62 -1.66
CA GLU A 68 0.03 -19.33 -3.09
C GLU A 68 1.40 -19.20 -3.75
N ILE A 69 2.36 -18.50 -3.11
CA ILE A 69 3.76 -18.41 -3.57
C ILE A 69 4.43 -19.80 -3.63
N ASN A 70 4.19 -20.66 -2.63
CA ASN A 70 4.73 -22.02 -2.58
C ASN A 70 4.19 -22.92 -3.71
N PHE A 71 2.96 -22.66 -4.15
CA PHE A 71 2.32 -23.35 -5.27
C PHE A 71 2.81 -22.82 -6.63
N GLU A 72 2.70 -21.50 -6.89
CA GLU A 72 3.12 -20.85 -8.14
C GLU A 72 4.59 -21.12 -8.48
N TRP A 73 5.48 -21.08 -7.50
CA TRP A 73 6.93 -21.27 -7.72
C TRP A 73 7.37 -22.73 -7.58
N GLY A 74 6.45 -23.69 -7.42
CA GLY A 74 6.75 -25.12 -7.35
C GLY A 74 7.71 -25.51 -6.22
N LEU A 75 7.70 -24.76 -5.12
CA LEU A 75 8.71 -24.92 -4.05
C LEU A 75 8.45 -26.14 -3.16
N HIS A 76 7.22 -26.67 -3.16
CA HIS A 76 6.79 -27.88 -2.43
C HIS A 76 7.18 -27.89 -0.93
N LEU A 77 7.29 -26.72 -0.29
CA LEU A 77 7.63 -26.60 1.12
C LEU A 77 6.45 -27.07 1.97
N ASN A 78 6.73 -27.96 2.93
CA ASN A 78 5.76 -28.30 3.97
C ASN A 78 5.82 -27.29 5.12
N PHE A 79 4.81 -26.43 5.21
CA PHE A 79 4.69 -25.39 6.24
C PHE A 79 4.21 -25.89 7.62
N GLU A 80 3.86 -27.17 7.79
CA GLU A 80 3.67 -27.78 9.12
C GLU A 80 4.97 -27.72 9.94
N LYS A 81 6.13 -27.75 9.26
CA LYS A 81 7.44 -27.61 9.88
C LYS A 81 7.71 -26.13 10.16
N PHE A 82 7.57 -25.74 11.44
CA PHE A 82 7.84 -24.37 11.93
C PHE A 82 9.12 -23.74 11.34
N THR A 83 10.22 -24.49 11.26
CA THR A 83 11.50 -24.01 10.70
C THR A 83 11.44 -23.63 9.21
N LEU A 84 10.64 -24.34 8.41
CA LEU A 84 10.45 -24.00 6.99
C LEU A 84 9.49 -22.81 6.85
N HIS A 85 8.43 -22.75 7.66
CA HIS A 85 7.50 -21.63 7.67
C HIS A 85 8.17 -20.33 8.14
N SER A 86 8.98 -20.36 9.19
CA SER A 86 9.69 -19.18 9.70
C SER A 86 10.78 -18.69 8.73
N LEU A 87 11.52 -19.60 8.10
CA LEU A 87 12.47 -19.24 7.05
C LEU A 87 11.77 -18.61 5.83
N ALA A 88 10.66 -19.20 5.35
CA ALA A 88 9.88 -18.66 4.25
C ALA A 88 9.28 -17.28 4.60
N ALA A 89 8.79 -17.09 5.82
CA ALA A 89 8.33 -15.79 6.31
C ALA A 89 9.45 -14.76 6.37
N MET A 90 10.64 -15.12 6.86
CA MET A 90 11.81 -14.22 6.87
C MET A 90 12.25 -13.80 5.45
N LEU A 91 12.16 -14.71 4.47
CA LEU A 91 12.42 -14.40 3.06
C LEU A 91 11.33 -13.48 2.48
N ALA A 92 10.05 -13.79 2.71
CA ALA A 92 8.92 -12.97 2.26
C ALA A 92 8.87 -11.56 2.90
N LEU A 93 9.43 -11.38 4.10
CA LEU A 93 9.58 -10.10 4.78
C LEU A 93 10.81 -9.28 4.34
N SER A 94 11.76 -9.89 3.61
CA SER A 94 13.03 -9.24 3.23
C SER A 94 13.17 -8.98 1.74
N VAL A 95 12.79 -9.93 0.87
CA VAL A 95 12.90 -9.80 -0.60
C VAL A 95 12.22 -8.51 -1.13
N PRO A 96 10.98 -8.14 -0.72
CA PRO A 96 10.34 -6.91 -1.19
C PRO A 96 11.04 -5.60 -0.75
N ILE A 97 11.84 -5.63 0.32
CA ILE A 97 12.63 -4.46 0.77
C ILE A 97 13.98 -4.40 0.03
N LEU A 98 14.57 -5.56 -0.28
CA LEU A 98 15.84 -5.63 -1.01
C LEU A 98 15.74 -5.05 -2.43
N ILE A 99 14.61 -5.25 -3.13
CA ILE A 99 14.38 -4.74 -4.49
C ILE A 99 14.58 -3.20 -4.60
N PRO A 100 13.86 -2.33 -3.85
CA PRO A 100 14.04 -0.88 -3.90
C PRO A 100 15.35 -0.39 -3.26
N LEU A 101 15.93 -1.14 -2.31
CA LEU A 101 17.27 -0.85 -1.78
C LEU A 101 18.36 -1.06 -2.84
N LEU A 102 18.34 -2.19 -3.56
CA LEU A 102 19.27 -2.49 -4.65
C LEU A 102 19.17 -1.46 -5.77
N ALA A 103 17.94 -1.08 -6.17
CA ALA A 103 17.71 0.02 -7.10
C ALA A 103 18.38 1.33 -6.63
N GLN A 104 18.28 1.67 -5.34
CA GLN A 104 18.93 2.86 -4.79
C GLN A 104 20.46 2.79 -4.79
N GLN A 105 21.03 1.60 -4.56
CA GLN A 105 22.48 1.41 -4.64
C GLN A 105 22.98 1.55 -6.08
N ILE A 106 22.24 1.00 -7.07
CA ILE A 106 22.54 1.19 -8.50
C ILE A 106 22.53 2.68 -8.87
N ILE A 107 21.51 3.45 -8.44
CA ILE A 107 21.45 4.90 -8.69
C ILE A 107 22.67 5.63 -8.09
N LYS A 108 23.15 5.25 -6.90
CA LYS A 108 24.34 5.87 -6.29
C LYS A 108 25.64 5.63 -7.06
N LEU A 109 25.75 4.55 -7.84
CA LEU A 109 26.92 4.28 -8.68
C LEU A 109 26.99 5.21 -9.90
N PHE A 110 25.84 5.60 -10.45
CA PHE A 110 25.75 6.48 -11.63
C PHE A 110 25.47 7.96 -11.30
N SER A 111 25.06 8.29 -10.07
CA SER A 111 24.72 9.66 -9.65
C SER A 111 25.94 10.47 -9.19
N THR A 112 26.38 11.36 -10.07
CA THR A 112 27.44 12.37 -9.86
C THR A 112 26.95 13.67 -9.21
N GLY A 113 25.63 13.87 -9.11
CA GLY A 113 25.00 15.13 -8.69
C GLY A 113 24.24 15.05 -7.36
N LYS A 114 23.12 15.80 -7.26
CA LYS A 114 22.27 15.81 -6.06
C LYS A 114 21.77 14.39 -5.72
N ARG A 115 22.24 13.85 -4.59
CA ARG A 115 21.82 12.56 -4.06
C ARG A 115 20.54 12.71 -3.23
N THR A 116 19.42 12.29 -3.80
CA THR A 116 18.16 12.04 -3.10
C THR A 116 18.33 10.88 -2.11
N THR A 117 17.73 10.99 -0.93
CA THR A 117 17.84 9.93 0.09
C THR A 117 16.93 8.74 -0.24
N PHE A 118 17.24 7.56 0.32
CA PHE A 118 16.32 6.43 0.22
C PHE A 118 14.99 6.72 0.90
N LEU A 119 15.00 7.49 2.00
CA LEU A 119 13.79 7.84 2.74
C LEU A 119 12.85 8.71 1.89
N GLU A 120 13.37 9.68 1.13
CA GLU A 120 12.59 10.44 0.14
C GLU A 120 11.95 9.53 -0.90
N LEU A 121 12.77 8.71 -1.58
CA LEU A 121 12.33 7.91 -2.72
C LEU A 121 11.40 6.75 -2.31
N ALA A 122 11.46 6.29 -1.06
CA ALA A 122 10.55 5.27 -0.53
C ALA A 122 9.08 5.71 -0.61
N TYR A 123 8.75 6.99 -0.35
CA TYR A 123 7.38 7.49 -0.51
C TYR A 123 6.88 7.40 -1.96
N GLY A 124 7.78 7.32 -2.95
CA GLY A 124 7.43 7.00 -4.33
C GLY A 124 6.62 5.71 -4.47
N TYR A 125 6.88 4.70 -3.62
CA TYR A 125 6.18 3.41 -3.60
C TYR A 125 4.82 3.42 -2.91
N LEU A 126 4.44 4.49 -2.20
CA LEU A 126 3.18 4.57 -1.44
C LEU A 126 1.92 4.25 -2.27
N PRO A 127 1.75 4.72 -3.52
CA PRO A 127 0.57 4.37 -4.32
C PRO A 127 0.53 2.89 -4.72
N LEU A 128 1.68 2.25 -4.93
CA LEU A 128 1.74 0.81 -5.22
C LEU A 128 1.39 -0.02 -3.98
N VAL A 129 1.90 0.34 -2.78
CA VAL A 129 1.59 -0.40 -1.54
C VAL A 129 0.11 -0.27 -1.17
N LEU A 130 -0.48 0.92 -1.37
CA LEU A 130 -1.92 1.14 -1.21
C LEU A 130 -2.72 0.30 -2.22
N ALA A 131 -2.34 0.32 -3.49
CA ALA A 131 -2.99 -0.46 -4.54
C ALA A 131 -2.90 -1.98 -4.29
N GLY A 132 -1.74 -2.49 -3.88
CA GLY A 132 -1.54 -3.91 -3.56
C GLY A 132 -2.37 -4.37 -2.36
N ASN A 133 -2.46 -3.56 -1.31
CA ASN A 133 -3.34 -3.87 -0.17
C ASN A 133 -4.83 -3.81 -0.59
N LEU A 134 -5.24 -2.80 -1.36
CA LEU A 134 -6.62 -2.71 -1.87
C LEU A 134 -6.97 -3.91 -2.77
N ALA A 135 -6.09 -4.30 -3.69
CA ALA A 135 -6.27 -5.46 -4.56
C ALA A 135 -6.31 -6.78 -3.78
N HIS A 136 -5.54 -6.92 -2.70
CA HIS A 136 -5.66 -8.07 -1.79
C HIS A 136 -7.05 -8.14 -1.14
N TYR A 137 -7.57 -7.03 -0.59
CA TYR A 137 -8.87 -7.01 0.10
C TYR A 137 -10.10 -6.96 -0.84
N LEU A 138 -9.95 -6.63 -2.13
CA LEU A 138 -11.06 -6.60 -3.09
C LEU A 138 -11.82 -7.94 -3.17
N ARG A 139 -11.13 -9.08 -3.07
CA ARG A 139 -11.78 -10.41 -3.06
C ARG A 139 -12.67 -10.59 -1.82
N LEU A 140 -12.19 -10.23 -0.64
CA LEU A 140 -12.98 -10.29 0.60
C LEU A 140 -14.20 -9.36 0.52
N GLY A 141 -13.96 -8.10 0.10
CA GLY A 141 -14.98 -7.06 0.04
C GLY A 141 -16.06 -7.26 -1.03
N LEU A 142 -15.78 -8.00 -2.11
CA LEU A 142 -16.74 -8.25 -3.19
C LEU A 142 -17.22 -9.71 -3.28
N GLY A 143 -16.50 -10.65 -2.68
CA GLY A 143 -16.84 -12.07 -2.63
C GLY A 143 -17.58 -12.49 -1.37
N GLU A 144 -17.25 -11.89 -0.21
CA GLU A 144 -17.76 -12.33 1.10
C GLU A 144 -18.66 -11.29 1.78
N ALA A 145 -18.43 -9.98 1.58
CA ALA A 145 -19.25 -8.96 2.23
C ALA A 145 -20.76 -9.06 1.86
N GLY A 146 -21.07 -9.57 0.67
CA GLY A 146 -22.42 -9.86 0.21
C GLY A 146 -23.16 -10.94 1.00
N THR A 147 -22.50 -11.69 1.89
CA THR A 147 -23.11 -12.71 2.76
C THR A 147 -23.19 -12.31 4.23
N ILE A 148 -22.77 -11.09 4.60
CA ILE A 148 -22.80 -10.61 6.01
C ILE A 148 -24.21 -10.70 6.61
N ILE A 149 -25.25 -10.29 5.86
CA ILE A 149 -26.65 -10.33 6.33
C ILE A 149 -27.13 -11.76 6.61
N PRO A 150 -27.09 -12.72 5.65
CA PRO A 150 -27.47 -14.10 5.92
C PRO A 150 -26.60 -14.80 6.97
N LEU A 151 -25.28 -14.55 7.01
CA LEU A 151 -24.40 -15.15 8.02
C LEU A 151 -24.71 -14.64 9.44
N THR A 152 -24.99 -13.35 9.59
CA THR A 152 -25.41 -12.75 10.88
C THR A 152 -26.72 -13.35 11.36
N LEU A 153 -27.73 -13.44 10.48
CA LEU A 153 -29.05 -13.98 10.85
C LEU A 153 -28.98 -15.48 11.17
N ALA A 154 -28.20 -16.26 10.42
CA ALA A 154 -27.94 -17.67 10.73
C ALA A 154 -27.22 -17.86 12.09
N THR A 155 -26.32 -16.95 12.47
CA THR A 155 -25.63 -16.97 13.77
C THR A 155 -26.59 -16.76 14.94
N PHE A 156 -27.66 -15.99 14.73
CA PHE A 156 -28.77 -15.85 15.70
C PHE A 156 -29.86 -16.94 15.58
N GLY A 157 -29.64 -17.99 14.79
CA GLY A 157 -30.58 -19.10 14.62
C GLY A 157 -31.82 -18.77 13.77
N LEU A 158 -31.83 -17.62 13.09
CA LEU A 158 -32.91 -17.21 12.19
C LEU A 158 -32.69 -17.79 10.79
N SER A 159 -33.77 -18.12 10.07
CA SER A 159 -33.64 -18.67 8.72
C SER A 159 -33.03 -17.64 7.77
N ALA A 160 -31.89 -17.99 7.18
CA ALA A 160 -31.20 -17.18 6.18
C ALA A 160 -31.73 -17.39 4.74
N GLN A 161 -32.78 -18.20 4.58
CA GLN A 161 -33.37 -18.52 3.27
C GLN A 161 -33.99 -17.28 2.62
N ASN A 162 -33.79 -17.13 1.31
CA ASN A 162 -34.29 -16.01 0.47
C ASN A 162 -33.77 -14.61 0.83
N LEU A 163 -32.70 -14.48 1.61
CA LEU A 163 -32.02 -13.21 1.81
C LEU A 163 -31.19 -12.80 0.57
N PRO A 164 -31.06 -11.49 0.27
CA PRO A 164 -30.27 -11.02 -0.86
C PRO A 164 -28.78 -11.29 -0.64
N VAL A 165 -28.14 -11.91 -1.62
CA VAL A 165 -26.70 -12.19 -1.65
C VAL A 165 -26.09 -11.47 -2.86
N LEU A 166 -25.17 -10.53 -2.60
CA LEU A 166 -24.53 -9.72 -3.64
C LEU A 166 -23.05 -10.07 -3.75
N ILE A 167 -22.73 -11.10 -4.54
CA ILE A 167 -21.37 -11.58 -4.77
C ILE A 167 -20.93 -11.17 -6.18
N ALA A 168 -19.76 -10.54 -6.31
CA ALA A 168 -19.18 -10.23 -7.62
C ALA A 168 -18.60 -11.49 -8.28
N HIS A 169 -18.81 -11.62 -9.59
CA HIS A 169 -18.22 -12.72 -10.35
C HIS A 169 -16.67 -12.66 -10.31
N PRO A 170 -15.94 -13.78 -10.13
CA PRO A 170 -14.48 -13.75 -9.95
C PRO A 170 -13.69 -13.00 -11.04
N ALA A 171 -14.14 -13.07 -12.29
CA ALA A 171 -13.51 -12.30 -13.39
C ALA A 171 -13.60 -10.77 -13.20
N VAL A 172 -14.66 -10.26 -12.56
CA VAL A 172 -14.81 -8.84 -12.23
C VAL A 172 -13.86 -8.46 -11.09
N VAL A 173 -13.72 -9.34 -10.09
CA VAL A 173 -12.74 -9.15 -9.00
C VAL A 173 -11.32 -9.09 -9.57
N ALA A 174 -10.92 -10.07 -10.40
CA ALA A 174 -9.61 -10.10 -11.04
C ALA A 174 -9.35 -8.87 -11.92
N PHE A 175 -10.34 -8.42 -12.70
CA PHE A 175 -10.25 -7.20 -13.51
C PHE A 175 -10.04 -5.94 -12.65
N LEU A 176 -10.77 -5.81 -11.54
CA LEU A 176 -10.61 -4.68 -10.61
C LEU A 176 -9.27 -4.73 -9.89
N GLN A 177 -8.80 -5.90 -9.44
CA GLN A 177 -7.48 -6.10 -8.83
C GLN A 177 -6.37 -5.66 -9.79
N GLY A 178 -6.39 -6.15 -11.03
CA GLY A 178 -5.40 -5.78 -12.05
C GLY A 178 -5.45 -4.29 -12.40
N SER A 179 -6.64 -3.72 -12.54
CA SER A 179 -6.83 -2.28 -12.80
C SER A 179 -6.26 -1.41 -11.67
N VAL A 180 -6.52 -1.79 -10.41
CA VAL A 180 -5.98 -1.11 -9.23
C VAL A 180 -4.45 -1.20 -9.19
N LEU A 181 -3.85 -2.36 -9.47
CA LEU A 181 -2.39 -2.52 -9.53
C LEU A 181 -1.76 -1.65 -10.63
N ILE A 182 -2.35 -1.61 -11.84
CA ILE A 182 -1.86 -0.77 -12.96
C ILE A 182 -1.92 0.72 -12.60
N LEU A 183 -3.03 1.18 -12.01
CA LEU A 183 -3.15 2.57 -11.53
C LEU A 183 -2.16 2.86 -10.40
N GLY A 184 -1.93 1.91 -9.49
CA GLY A 184 -0.92 1.97 -8.44
C GLY A 184 0.48 2.19 -8.99
N VAL A 185 0.89 1.41 -10.00
CA VAL A 185 2.16 1.58 -10.73
C VAL A 185 2.23 2.96 -11.36
N ILE A 186 1.25 3.37 -12.17
CA ILE A 186 1.28 4.66 -12.88
C ILE A 186 1.43 5.83 -11.91
N CYS A 187 0.62 5.87 -10.84
CA CYS A 187 0.71 6.88 -9.80
C CYS A 187 2.06 6.84 -9.06
N SER A 188 2.60 5.65 -8.81
CA SER A 188 3.88 5.45 -8.10
C SER A 188 5.09 5.87 -8.95
N LEU A 189 5.08 5.61 -10.26
CA LEU A 189 6.08 6.10 -11.20
C LEU A 189 6.07 7.63 -11.28
N ILE A 190 4.89 8.25 -11.44
CA ILE A 190 4.70 9.71 -11.47
C ILE A 190 5.17 10.34 -10.15
N LEU A 191 4.78 9.77 -9.00
CA LEU A 191 5.16 10.27 -7.69
C LEU A 191 6.69 10.20 -7.47
N THR A 192 7.32 9.08 -7.84
CA THR A 192 8.78 8.92 -7.78
C THR A 192 9.48 10.02 -8.59
N GLN A 193 9.00 10.30 -9.81
CA GLN A 193 9.54 11.35 -10.68
C GLN A 193 9.33 12.78 -10.10
N LYS A 194 8.20 13.04 -9.43
CA LYS A 194 7.87 14.32 -8.78
C LYS A 194 8.68 14.58 -7.50
N ILE A 195 8.92 13.54 -6.70
CA ILE A 195 9.77 13.60 -5.50
C ILE A 195 11.24 13.78 -5.89
N ALA A 196 11.74 12.92 -6.79
CA ALA A 196 13.16 12.86 -7.12
C ALA A 196 13.67 14.13 -7.84
N ARG A 197 12.86 14.70 -8.75
CA ARG A 197 13.21 15.84 -9.61
C ARG A 197 14.54 15.65 -10.36
N GLN A 198 14.83 14.39 -10.73
CA GLN A 198 16.01 13.91 -11.47
C GLN A 198 15.59 13.45 -12.89
N PRO A 199 16.53 13.32 -13.85
CA PRO A 199 16.21 12.80 -15.18
C PRO A 199 15.71 11.34 -15.11
N PHE A 200 14.69 11.02 -15.90
CA PHE A 200 14.04 9.70 -15.93
C PHE A 200 15.04 8.54 -16.15
N THR A 201 16.06 8.75 -16.97
CA THR A 201 17.13 7.78 -17.24
C THR A 201 17.91 7.36 -16.00
N LEU A 202 18.12 8.27 -15.04
CA LEU A 202 18.76 7.95 -13.75
C LEU A 202 17.81 7.19 -12.83
N LEU A 203 16.49 7.37 -12.98
CA LEU A 203 15.46 6.73 -12.15
C LEU A 203 15.01 5.36 -12.66
N ILE A 204 15.47 4.92 -13.84
CA ILE A 204 15.17 3.59 -14.42
C ILE A 204 15.28 2.46 -13.38
N PRO A 205 16.31 2.35 -12.51
CA PRO A 205 16.38 1.28 -11.51
C PRO A 205 15.20 1.27 -10.53
N GLN A 206 14.73 2.45 -10.09
CA GLN A 206 13.57 2.57 -9.19
C GLN A 206 12.25 2.29 -9.95
N HIS A 207 12.16 2.70 -11.22
CA HIS A 207 11.00 2.39 -12.07
C HIS A 207 10.91 0.88 -12.39
N LEU A 208 12.04 0.20 -12.60
CA LEU A 208 12.10 -1.25 -12.75
C LEU A 208 11.75 -1.98 -11.45
N ALA A 209 12.31 -1.56 -10.30
CA ALA A 209 11.96 -2.11 -8.98
C ALA A 209 10.45 -2.01 -8.68
N ASN A 210 9.82 -0.90 -9.05
CA ASN A 210 8.38 -0.68 -8.97
C ASN A 210 7.59 -1.70 -9.83
N LEU A 211 7.98 -1.87 -11.09
CA LEU A 211 7.39 -2.87 -12.00
C LEU A 211 7.61 -4.31 -11.52
N THR A 212 8.79 -4.64 -10.97
CA THR A 212 9.06 -5.96 -10.38
C THR A 212 8.16 -6.24 -9.18
N LEU A 213 8.03 -5.28 -8.23
CA LEU A 213 7.12 -5.43 -7.09
C LEU A 213 5.67 -5.59 -7.54
N ALA A 214 5.22 -4.82 -8.54
CA ALA A 214 3.87 -4.92 -9.08
C ALA A 214 3.62 -6.25 -9.82
N SER A 215 4.62 -6.79 -10.53
CA SER A 215 4.54 -8.11 -11.17
C SER A 215 4.47 -9.24 -10.14
N LEU A 216 5.27 -9.15 -9.07
CA LEU A 216 5.22 -10.09 -7.93
C LEU A 216 3.87 -10.01 -7.20
N MET A 217 3.29 -8.82 -7.02
CA MET A 217 1.92 -8.67 -6.52
C MET A 217 0.89 -9.29 -7.47
N TRP A 218 1.02 -9.08 -8.78
CA TRP A 218 0.07 -9.57 -9.77
C TRP A 218 -0.07 -11.09 -9.73
N MET A 219 1.07 -11.81 -9.78
CA MET A 219 1.13 -13.28 -9.72
C MET A 219 0.47 -13.87 -8.47
N VAL A 220 0.36 -13.08 -7.39
CA VAL A 220 0.03 -13.55 -6.04
C VAL A 220 -1.32 -12.97 -5.53
N ILE A 221 -1.96 -12.10 -6.33
CA ILE A 221 -3.25 -11.45 -6.02
C ILE A 221 -4.28 -11.71 -7.12
N VAL A 222 -3.89 -11.64 -8.40
CA VAL A 222 -4.83 -11.62 -9.53
C VAL A 222 -5.11 -13.04 -10.01
N GLY A 223 -6.38 -13.45 -9.96
CA GLY A 223 -6.83 -14.80 -10.35
C GLY A 223 -7.00 -15.79 -9.19
N TYR A 224 -6.69 -15.37 -7.96
CA TYR A 224 -6.81 -16.16 -6.72
C TYR A 224 -8.05 -15.81 -5.90
#